data_AF-A0A9W6UC79-F1
#
_entry.id   AF-A0A9W6UC79-F1
#
_cell.length_a   1.000
_cell.length_b   1.000
_cell.length_c   1.000
_cell.angle_alpha   90.00
_cell.angle_beta   90.00
_cell.angle_gamma   90.00
#
_symmetry.space_group_name_H-M   'P 1'
#
loop_
_entity.id
_entity.type
_entity.pdbx_description
1 polymer ?
#
loop_
_entity_poly.entity_id
_entity_poly.type
_entity_poly.pdbx_seq_one_letter_code
_entity_poly.pdbx_strand_id
1 'polypeptide(L)'
;MRRLLSENETTCAVNLLNDDVRVLIYVGDADTVCNWAGNKAWVDALDWKCKDAFNTAEENSFAAQDLLNPTAALTDAGLVRAFDNLALVGISNAGHMVPTHQPAVSLDLINSALAPNGSFVCGVSNNTAGYIKLANKEDDHYFYWFYQSRSNPETDPLVLWLTGWPGSSSMFALLSENKPCSIRPDLSTTFNAYAWNSNANVIWLEQPTGVGFSFGAPADKDYNETNVGENIYWYLQGFLQTYPQYQGREFFVTGERYGGYYVPAAAHYIWSMNKASQLDDKNPIINLQGMAIGNGLTNPVIQASIN
;
A
#
# COMPACT_ATOMS: atom_id res chain seq x y z
N MET A 1 -48.29 -2.00 17.99
CA MET A 1 -47.00 -2.69 17.76
C MET A 1 -46.01 -2.06 18.73
N ARG A 2 -45.76 -2.68 19.89
CA ARG A 2 -44.92 -2.15 20.98
C ARG A 2 -43.44 -2.26 20.56
N ARG A 3 -42.72 -1.14 20.41
CA ARG A 3 -41.26 -1.17 20.51
C ARG A 3 -40.93 -1.54 21.95
N LEU A 4 -40.14 -2.60 22.12
CA LEU A 4 -39.47 -2.94 23.37
C LEU A 4 -38.75 -1.69 23.90
N LEU A 5 -38.44 -1.64 25.19
CA LEU A 5 -37.59 -0.62 25.81
C LEU A 5 -36.17 -0.73 25.22
N SER A 6 -36.06 -0.36 23.95
CA SER A 6 -34.87 -0.38 23.12
C SER A 6 -34.02 0.80 23.57
N GLU A 7 -32.74 0.56 23.79
CA GLU A 7 -31.71 1.58 23.93
C GLU A 7 -32.01 2.75 22.98
N ASN A 8 -32.02 3.99 23.49
CA ASN A 8 -32.14 5.14 22.61
C ASN A 8 -30.84 5.29 21.81
N GLU A 9 -30.89 6.00 20.69
CA GLU A 9 -29.77 6.08 19.76
C GLU A 9 -28.50 6.69 20.41
N THR A 10 -28.67 7.50 21.46
CA THR A 10 -27.58 8.02 22.29
C THR A 10 -26.89 6.92 23.09
N THR A 11 -27.66 6.03 23.74
CA THR A 11 -27.13 4.88 24.46
C THR A 11 -26.37 3.93 23.52
N CYS A 12 -26.87 3.72 22.30
CA CYS A 12 -26.15 2.90 21.31
C CYS A 12 -24.77 3.50 20.98
N ALA A 13 -24.68 4.80 20.71
CA ALA A 13 -23.42 5.47 20.42
C ALA A 13 -22.44 5.42 21.61
N VAL A 14 -22.94 5.61 22.84
CA VAL A 14 -22.15 5.49 24.07
C VAL A 14 -21.60 4.06 24.25
N ASN A 15 -22.43 3.04 24.05
CA ASN A 15 -22.01 1.64 24.15
C ASN A 15 -20.87 1.33 23.16
N LEU A 16 -21.01 1.77 21.90
CA LEU A 16 -19.97 1.61 20.88
C LEU A 16 -18.66 2.31 21.28
N LEU A 17 -18.74 3.53 21.79
CA LEU A 17 -17.57 4.28 22.24
C LEU A 17 -16.87 3.61 23.44
N ASN A 18 -17.63 3.09 24.39
CA ASN A 18 -17.07 2.38 25.54
C ASN A 18 -16.38 1.06 25.14
N ASP A 19 -16.84 0.42 24.06
CA ASP A 19 -16.27 -0.80 23.47
C ASP A 19 -15.18 -0.53 22.41
N ASP A 20 -14.56 0.67 22.43
CA ASP A 20 -13.45 1.05 21.54
C ASP A 20 -13.80 1.09 20.04
N VAL A 21 -15.09 1.12 19.70
CA VAL A 21 -15.55 1.28 18.32
C VAL A 21 -15.36 2.73 17.90
N ARG A 22 -14.75 2.95 16.74
CA ARG A 22 -14.54 4.30 16.19
C ARG A 22 -15.85 4.92 15.73
N VAL A 23 -16.10 6.15 16.17
CA VAL A 23 -17.28 6.93 15.82
C VAL A 23 -16.83 8.26 15.22
N LEU A 24 -17.25 8.52 13.98
CA LEU A 24 -17.15 9.83 13.33
C LEU A 24 -18.54 10.45 13.29
N ILE A 25 -18.66 11.66 13.81
CA ILE A 25 -19.80 12.55 13.59
C ILE A 25 -19.32 13.71 12.72
N TYR A 26 -19.98 13.96 11.58
CA TYR A 26 -19.65 15.08 10.72
C TYR A 26 -20.90 15.84 10.31
N VAL A 27 -20.82 17.17 10.28
CA VAL A 27 -21.97 18.04 10.02
C VAL A 27 -21.52 19.27 9.24
N GLY A 28 -22.30 19.67 8.23
CA GLY A 28 -22.07 20.92 7.53
C GLY A 28 -22.41 22.14 8.39
N ASP A 29 -21.56 23.15 8.41
CA ASP A 29 -21.72 24.35 9.23
C ASP A 29 -22.96 25.20 8.88
N ALA A 30 -23.51 25.01 7.67
CA ALA A 30 -24.70 25.67 7.16
C ALA A 30 -25.94 24.75 7.14
N ASP A 31 -25.91 23.57 7.77
CA ASP A 31 -27.09 22.70 7.87
C ASP A 31 -28.13 23.32 8.83
N THR A 32 -29.32 23.65 8.32
CA THR A 32 -30.43 24.19 9.12
C THR A 32 -31.42 23.11 9.56
N VAL A 33 -31.31 21.90 9.03
CA VAL A 33 -32.16 20.74 9.35
C VAL A 33 -31.57 19.97 10.53
N CYS A 34 -30.28 19.63 10.44
CA CYS A 34 -29.53 18.91 11.46
C CYS A 34 -28.29 19.73 11.90
N ASN A 35 -28.55 20.91 12.48
CA ASN A 35 -27.54 21.94 12.66
C ASN A 35 -26.31 21.54 13.50
N TRP A 36 -25.19 22.20 13.20
CA TRP A 36 -23.90 22.02 13.88
C TRP A 36 -24.00 22.17 15.40
N ALA A 37 -24.65 23.23 15.89
CA ALA A 37 -24.74 23.51 17.33
C ALA A 37 -25.49 22.40 18.09
N GLY A 38 -26.56 21.86 17.50
CA GLY A 38 -27.34 20.77 18.07
C GLY A 38 -26.57 19.45 18.13
N ASN A 39 -25.89 19.08 17.04
CA ASN A 39 -25.05 17.88 17.02
C ASN A 39 -23.85 18.00 17.97
N LYS A 40 -23.21 19.17 18.01
CA LYS A 40 -22.12 19.43 18.96
C LYS A 40 -22.60 19.31 20.40
N ALA A 41 -23.72 19.93 20.74
CA ALA A 41 -24.29 19.84 22.10
C ALA A 41 -24.66 18.40 22.49
N TRP A 42 -25.15 17.59 21.54
CA TRP A 42 -25.39 16.17 21.75
C TRP A 42 -24.10 15.37 21.99
N VAL A 43 -23.07 15.59 21.16
CA VAL A 43 -21.76 14.93 21.31
C VAL A 43 -21.09 15.31 22.64
N ASP A 44 -21.10 16.60 23.01
CA ASP A 44 -20.54 17.10 24.28
C ASP A 44 -21.25 16.47 25.51
N ALA A 45 -22.52 16.08 25.35
CA ALA A 45 -23.34 15.47 26.39
C ALA A 45 -23.19 13.93 26.50
N LEU A 46 -22.57 13.25 25.53
CA LEU A 46 -22.38 11.79 25.54
C LEU A 46 -21.68 11.34 26.83
N ASP A 47 -22.22 10.33 27.49
CA ASP A 47 -21.72 9.82 28.77
C ASP A 47 -20.89 8.55 28.57
N TRP A 48 -19.64 8.73 28.13
CA TRP A 48 -18.72 7.65 27.75
C TRP A 48 -17.37 7.80 28.43
N LYS A 49 -16.56 6.73 28.43
CA LYS A 49 -15.34 6.60 29.24
C LYS A 49 -14.30 7.71 29.06
N CYS A 50 -14.22 8.35 27.90
CA CYS A 50 -13.27 9.45 27.62
C CYS A 50 -13.95 10.83 27.45
N LYS A 51 -15.19 11.01 27.94
CA LYS A 51 -15.97 12.27 27.84
C LYS A 51 -15.19 13.51 28.25
N ASP A 52 -14.65 13.54 29.46
CA ASP A 52 -13.98 14.73 29.99
C ASP A 52 -12.76 15.09 29.14
N ALA A 53 -11.98 14.08 28.75
CA ALA A 53 -10.81 14.27 27.90
C ALA A 53 -11.21 14.82 26.51
N PHE A 54 -12.25 14.27 25.88
CA PHE A 54 -12.77 14.79 24.61
C PHE A 54 -13.32 16.21 24.74
N ASN A 55 -14.06 16.53 25.80
CA ASN A 55 -14.64 17.86 26.01
C ASN A 55 -13.57 18.94 26.26
N THR A 56 -12.43 18.55 26.85
CA THR A 56 -11.26 19.42 27.03
C THR A 56 -10.27 19.42 25.84
N ALA A 57 -10.43 18.52 24.87
CA ALA A 57 -9.55 18.44 23.71
C ALA A 57 -9.66 19.69 22.84
N GLU A 58 -8.52 20.10 22.28
CA GLU A 58 -8.45 21.26 21.40
C GLU A 58 -9.20 21.02 20.09
N GLU A 59 -9.93 22.04 19.65
CA GLU A 59 -10.59 22.04 18.34
C GLU A 59 -9.62 22.64 17.32
N ASN A 60 -9.23 21.82 16.35
CA ASN A 60 -8.22 22.15 15.36
C ASN A 60 -8.86 22.44 14.00
N SER A 61 -8.18 23.20 13.14
CA SER A 61 -8.57 23.29 11.74
C SER A 61 -8.48 21.92 11.07
N PHE A 62 -9.53 21.55 10.33
CA PHE A 62 -9.55 20.36 9.49
C PHE A 62 -9.09 20.72 8.10
N ALA A 63 -7.89 20.29 7.72
CA ALA A 63 -7.37 20.45 6.37
C ALA A 63 -7.62 19.17 5.57
N ALA A 64 -8.30 19.29 4.43
CA ALA A 64 -8.61 18.17 3.55
C ALA A 64 -7.76 18.19 2.27
N GLN A 65 -7.28 17.03 1.84
CA GLN A 65 -6.62 16.82 0.56
C GLN A 65 -7.66 16.45 -0.50
N ASP A 66 -7.64 17.11 -1.66
CA ASP A 66 -8.35 16.58 -2.81
C ASP A 66 -7.65 15.31 -3.31
N LEU A 67 -8.23 14.15 -3.02
CA LEU A 67 -7.68 12.86 -3.42
C LEU A 67 -7.72 12.64 -4.94
N LEU A 68 -8.54 13.41 -5.67
CA LEU A 68 -8.58 13.40 -7.13
C LEU A 68 -7.60 14.40 -7.76
N ASN A 69 -7.05 15.31 -6.96
CA ASN A 69 -5.96 16.20 -7.33
C ASN A 69 -4.92 16.32 -6.18
N PRO A 70 -4.09 15.29 -5.94
CA PRO A 70 -3.20 15.22 -4.77
C PRO A 70 -2.12 16.31 -4.71
N THR A 71 -1.93 17.07 -5.78
CA THR A 71 -1.00 18.20 -5.85
C THR A 71 -1.67 19.55 -5.56
N ALA A 72 -2.99 19.59 -5.43
CA ALA A 72 -3.71 20.77 -4.96
C ALA A 72 -3.33 21.10 -3.52
N ALA A 73 -3.29 22.39 -3.20
CA ALA A 73 -3.11 22.83 -1.82
C ALA A 73 -4.23 22.27 -0.93
N LEU A 74 -3.88 21.96 0.31
CA LEU A 74 -4.86 21.51 1.30
C LEU A 74 -5.97 22.55 1.45
N THR A 75 -7.20 22.08 1.44
CA THR A 75 -8.38 22.91 1.65
C THR A 75 -8.61 23.04 3.15
N ASP A 76 -8.66 24.26 3.67
CA ASP A 76 -9.20 24.51 5.01
C ASP A 76 -10.71 24.20 4.97
N ALA A 77 -11.06 23.04 5.50
CA ALA A 77 -12.34 22.38 5.32
C ALA A 77 -13.24 22.49 6.55
N GLY A 78 -12.78 23.18 7.60
CA GLY A 78 -13.55 23.47 8.79
C GLY A 78 -12.81 23.10 10.07
N LEU A 79 -13.51 22.50 11.03
CA LEU A 79 -12.99 22.25 12.38
C LEU A 79 -13.16 20.79 12.77
N VAL A 80 -12.18 20.23 13.46
CA VAL A 80 -12.20 18.88 14.01
C VAL A 80 -11.84 18.89 15.49
N ARG A 81 -12.62 18.17 16.28
CA ARG A 81 -12.27 17.77 17.64
C ARG A 81 -12.27 16.26 17.70
N ALA A 82 -11.14 15.68 18.07
CA ALA A 82 -11.00 14.25 18.17
C ALA A 82 -10.24 13.88 19.45
N PHE A 83 -10.67 12.81 20.09
CA PHE A 83 -9.96 12.19 21.21
C PHE A 83 -10.30 10.71 21.24
N ASP A 84 -9.27 9.87 21.35
CA ASP A 84 -9.40 8.42 21.35
C ASP A 84 -10.18 7.91 20.10
N ASN A 85 -11.29 7.20 20.29
CA ASN A 85 -12.13 6.63 19.24
C ASN A 85 -13.32 7.52 18.83
N LEU A 86 -13.40 8.78 19.24
CA LEU A 86 -14.43 9.74 18.84
C LEU A 86 -13.84 10.94 18.07
N ALA A 87 -14.44 11.26 16.93
CA ALA A 87 -14.18 12.49 16.19
C ALA A 87 -15.49 13.23 15.84
N LEU A 88 -15.51 14.55 16.06
CA LEU A 88 -16.55 15.46 15.61
C LEU A 88 -15.94 16.45 14.60
N VAL A 89 -16.51 16.52 13.40
CA VAL A 89 -16.02 17.38 12.30
C VAL A 89 -17.13 18.32 11.83
N GLY A 90 -16.87 19.62 11.92
CA GLY A 90 -17.68 20.67 11.32
C GLY A 90 -17.11 21.03 9.95
N ILE A 91 -17.90 20.88 8.88
CA ILE A 91 -17.43 21.09 7.51
C ILE A 91 -17.90 22.44 7.00
N SER A 92 -16.94 23.29 6.63
CA SER A 92 -17.23 24.64 6.17
C SER A 92 -17.88 24.66 4.80
N ASN A 93 -18.78 25.63 4.60
CA ASN A 93 -19.50 25.84 3.34
C ASN A 93 -20.29 24.60 2.89
N ALA A 94 -20.88 23.87 3.84
CA ALA A 94 -21.70 22.71 3.56
C ALA A 94 -23.03 22.78 4.32
N GLY A 95 -24.14 22.56 3.62
CA GLY A 95 -25.46 22.29 4.22
C GLY A 95 -25.68 20.79 4.48
N HIS A 96 -26.94 20.38 4.65
CA HIS A 96 -27.34 19.00 4.96
C HIS A 96 -26.67 17.91 4.09
N MET A 97 -26.46 18.20 2.81
CA MET A 97 -25.86 17.29 1.84
C MET A 97 -24.34 17.51 1.71
N VAL A 98 -23.58 17.26 2.78
CA VAL A 98 -22.11 17.44 2.81
C VAL A 98 -21.39 16.84 1.59
N PRO A 99 -21.63 15.58 1.17
CA PRO A 99 -20.93 15.01 0.01
C PRO A 99 -21.26 15.71 -1.31
N THR A 100 -22.41 16.38 -1.40
CA THR A 100 -22.80 17.14 -2.60
C THR A 100 -22.17 18.53 -2.61
N HIS A 101 -22.11 19.21 -1.47
CA HIS A 101 -21.56 20.56 -1.36
C HIS A 101 -20.03 20.58 -1.33
N GLN A 102 -19.42 19.58 -0.69
CA GLN A 102 -17.97 19.46 -0.47
C GLN A 102 -17.49 18.03 -0.80
N PRO A 103 -17.55 17.60 -2.07
CA PRO A 103 -17.30 16.20 -2.46
C PRO A 103 -15.87 15.73 -2.17
N ALA A 104 -14.86 16.55 -2.47
CA ALA A 104 -13.45 16.22 -2.23
C ALA A 104 -13.14 16.11 -0.73
N VAL A 105 -13.61 17.09 0.05
CA VAL A 105 -13.49 17.10 1.51
C VAL A 105 -14.20 15.91 2.14
N SER A 106 -15.42 15.60 1.70
CA SER A 106 -16.19 14.47 2.23
C SER A 106 -15.52 13.14 1.95
N LEU A 107 -14.87 13.00 0.78
CA LEU A 107 -14.15 11.79 0.41
C LEU A 107 -12.89 11.63 1.26
N ASP A 108 -12.12 12.68 1.44
CA ASP A 108 -10.91 12.65 2.27
C ASP A 108 -11.23 12.41 3.76
N LEU A 109 -12.29 13.05 4.27
CA LEU A 109 -12.78 12.86 5.63
C LEU A 109 -13.17 11.40 5.91
N ILE A 110 -13.97 10.79 5.04
CA ILE A 110 -14.41 9.40 5.23
C ILE A 110 -13.22 8.44 5.11
N ASN A 111 -12.30 8.65 4.17
CA ASN A 111 -11.09 7.84 4.08
C ASN A 111 -10.20 7.98 5.34
N SER A 112 -10.07 9.19 5.87
CA SER A 112 -9.32 9.47 7.10
C SER A 112 -9.96 8.85 8.33
N ALA A 113 -11.29 8.84 8.43
CA ALA A 113 -12.01 8.29 9.57
C ALA A 113 -12.11 6.75 9.52
N LEU A 114 -12.21 6.17 8.33
CA LEU A 114 -12.20 4.71 8.15
C LEU A 114 -10.79 4.13 8.32
N ALA A 115 -9.73 4.91 8.09
CA ALA A 115 -8.35 4.53 8.36
C ALA A 115 -8.12 4.29 9.88
N PRO A 116 -7.73 3.07 10.31
CA PRO A 116 -7.49 2.77 11.72
C PRO A 116 -6.43 3.71 12.29
N ASN A 117 -6.81 4.52 13.30
CA ASN A 117 -6.01 5.52 14.02
C ASN A 117 -4.70 5.94 13.34
N GLY A 118 -4.80 7.04 12.58
CA GLY A 118 -3.67 7.71 11.94
C GLY A 118 -3.19 6.98 10.70
N SER A 119 -3.76 7.31 9.53
CA SER A 119 -3.26 6.97 8.19
C SER A 119 -2.61 5.58 8.06
N PHE A 120 -3.34 4.59 7.53
CA PHE A 120 -2.70 3.33 7.19
C PHE A 120 -3.10 2.85 5.81
N VAL A 121 -2.42 3.40 4.80
CA VAL A 121 -1.99 2.57 3.67
C VAL A 121 -0.90 1.67 4.22
N CYS A 122 -1.19 0.37 4.37
CA CYS A 122 -0.26 -0.71 4.66
C CYS A 122 1.10 -0.34 5.32
N GLY A 123 1.18 -0.32 6.63
CA GLY A 123 2.43 -0.26 7.39
C GLY A 123 2.87 1.17 7.66
N VAL A 124 3.56 1.37 8.78
CA VAL A 124 4.44 2.54 9.01
C VAL A 124 5.57 2.67 7.97
N SER A 125 5.65 1.73 7.03
CA SER A 125 6.65 1.64 5.96
C SER A 125 6.14 2.32 4.70
N ASN A 126 6.90 3.32 4.23
CA ASN A 126 6.63 3.99 2.96
C ASN A 126 6.61 2.97 1.81
N ASN A 127 5.68 3.14 0.88
CA ASN A 127 5.52 2.23 -0.25
C ASN A 127 5.15 3.00 -1.51
N THR A 128 5.49 2.44 -2.65
CA THR A 128 5.22 3.04 -3.96
C THR A 128 4.92 1.94 -4.96
N ALA A 129 3.91 2.15 -5.78
CA ALA A 129 3.61 1.30 -6.92
C ALA A 129 3.74 2.11 -8.20
N GLY A 130 4.16 1.47 -9.28
CA GLY A 130 4.37 2.17 -10.54
C GLY A 130 4.89 1.24 -11.62
N TYR A 131 5.32 1.86 -12.71
CA TYR A 131 5.82 1.17 -13.89
C TYR A 131 7.26 1.57 -14.18
N ILE A 132 8.06 0.61 -14.64
CA ILE A 132 9.34 0.89 -15.28
C ILE A 132 9.22 0.45 -16.74
N LYS A 133 9.44 1.40 -17.66
CA LYS A 133 9.59 1.09 -19.09
C LYS A 133 10.92 0.40 -19.33
N LEU A 134 10.91 -0.74 -19.99
CA LEU A 134 12.11 -1.51 -20.28
C LEU A 134 12.86 -0.91 -21.48
N ALA A 135 14.15 -0.59 -21.28
CA ALA A 135 14.96 0.05 -22.31
C ALA A 135 15.31 -0.87 -23.49
N ASN A 136 15.22 -2.19 -23.31
CA ASN A 136 15.51 -3.21 -24.32
C ASN A 136 14.28 -3.64 -25.14
N LYS A 137 13.13 -2.99 -24.92
CA LYS A 137 11.83 -3.31 -25.53
C LYS A 137 11.23 -2.08 -26.19
N GLU A 138 10.24 -2.26 -27.06
CA GLU A 138 9.59 -1.14 -27.77
C GLU A 138 8.72 -0.31 -26.83
N ASP A 139 7.80 -0.97 -26.12
CA ASP A 139 6.89 -0.32 -25.18
C ASP A 139 6.46 -1.26 -24.05
N ASP A 140 7.39 -2.05 -23.52
CA ASP A 140 7.14 -2.92 -22.39
C ASP A 140 7.28 -2.17 -21.06
N HIS A 141 6.28 -2.30 -20.19
CA HIS A 141 6.19 -1.63 -18.89
C HIS A 141 5.91 -2.65 -17.81
N TYR A 142 6.89 -2.85 -16.94
CA TYR A 142 6.75 -3.76 -15.80
C TYR A 142 6.21 -3.00 -14.58
N PHE A 143 5.07 -3.46 -14.08
CA PHE A 143 4.47 -3.00 -12.85
C PHE A 143 5.19 -3.58 -11.64
N TYR A 144 5.40 -2.74 -10.63
CA TYR A 144 5.89 -3.17 -9.34
C TYR A 144 5.11 -2.51 -8.22
N TRP A 145 5.10 -3.18 -7.07
CA TRP A 145 4.77 -2.55 -5.79
C TRP A 145 5.94 -2.75 -4.84
N PHE A 146 6.53 -1.64 -4.41
CA PHE A 146 7.72 -1.57 -3.58
C PHE A 146 7.37 -1.11 -2.17
N TYR A 147 7.86 -1.83 -1.16
CA TYR A 147 7.77 -1.42 0.23
C TYR A 147 9.17 -1.25 0.82
N GLN A 148 9.36 -0.13 1.50
CA GLN A 148 10.57 0.12 2.27
C GLN A 148 10.65 -0.80 3.50
N SER A 149 11.88 -1.03 3.97
CA SER A 149 12.12 -1.74 5.22
C SER A 149 11.49 -1.00 6.40
N ARG A 150 10.96 -1.77 7.35
CA ARG A 150 10.48 -1.28 8.65
C ARG A 150 11.59 -1.09 9.68
N SER A 151 12.73 -1.75 9.47
CA SER A 151 13.89 -1.65 10.36
C SER A 151 14.71 -0.40 10.02
N ASN A 152 15.47 -0.42 8.94
CA ASN A 152 16.20 0.75 8.47
C ASN A 152 16.26 0.79 6.93
N PRO A 153 15.35 1.52 6.26
CA PRO A 153 15.26 1.52 4.80
C PRO A 153 16.53 2.06 4.12
N GLU A 154 17.32 2.90 4.80
CA GLU A 154 18.55 3.49 4.30
C GLU A 154 19.75 2.54 4.38
N THR A 155 19.69 1.43 5.12
CA THR A 155 20.79 0.45 5.25
C THR A 155 20.41 -0.95 4.79
N ASP A 156 19.16 -1.35 5.00
CA ASP A 156 18.69 -2.72 4.79
C ASP A 156 18.69 -3.13 3.31
N PRO A 157 18.93 -4.42 3.01
CA PRO A 157 19.09 -4.91 1.65
C PRO A 157 17.85 -4.72 0.79
N LEU A 158 18.05 -4.72 -0.53
CA LEU A 158 17.00 -4.73 -1.53
C LEU A 158 16.69 -6.18 -1.95
N VAL A 159 15.42 -6.54 -1.93
CA VAL A 159 14.94 -7.89 -2.24
C VAL A 159 13.90 -7.82 -3.34
N LEU A 160 14.12 -8.55 -4.42
CA LEU A 160 13.13 -8.75 -5.48
C LEU A 160 12.36 -10.06 -5.23
N TRP A 161 11.04 -10.02 -5.32
CA TRP A 161 10.17 -11.20 -5.24
C TRP A 161 9.51 -11.50 -6.59
N LEU A 162 9.61 -12.76 -7.01
CA LEU A 162 9.05 -13.31 -8.24
C LEU A 162 8.13 -14.50 -7.93
N THR A 163 6.81 -14.29 -8.03
CA THR A 163 5.85 -15.40 -7.92
C THR A 163 5.96 -16.33 -9.14
N GLY A 164 5.80 -17.64 -8.90
CA GLY A 164 5.83 -18.66 -9.93
C GLY A 164 4.46 -18.98 -10.55
N TRP A 165 4.36 -20.12 -11.23
CA TRP A 165 3.45 -20.34 -12.38
C TRP A 165 3.74 -19.34 -13.50
N PRO A 166 4.07 -19.79 -14.72
CA PRO A 166 4.26 -18.85 -15.80
C PRO A 166 3.04 -17.96 -15.97
N GLY A 167 3.24 -16.66 -15.84
CA GLY A 167 2.16 -15.69 -16.00
C GLY A 167 1.41 -15.28 -14.73
N SER A 168 1.83 -15.68 -13.52
CA SER A 168 1.12 -15.28 -12.29
C SER A 168 1.66 -13.99 -11.69
N SER A 169 0.72 -13.23 -11.11
CA SER A 169 0.99 -11.97 -10.46
C SER A 169 1.72 -12.15 -9.13
N SER A 170 2.81 -11.39 -8.93
CA SER A 170 3.47 -11.26 -7.63
C SER A 170 2.62 -10.51 -6.59
N MET A 171 1.52 -9.86 -7.01
CA MET A 171 0.56 -9.29 -6.09
C MET A 171 -0.14 -10.37 -5.26
N PHE A 172 -0.21 -11.60 -5.78
CA PHE A 172 -0.69 -12.72 -4.98
C PHE A 172 0.15 -12.89 -3.71
N ALA A 173 1.47 -12.95 -3.83
CA ALA A 173 2.35 -13.08 -2.67
C ALA A 173 2.33 -11.82 -1.78
N LEU A 174 2.33 -10.63 -2.40
CA LEU A 174 2.23 -9.36 -1.69
C LEU A 174 0.96 -9.22 -0.85
N LEU A 175 -0.14 -9.88 -1.23
CA LEU A 175 -1.43 -9.72 -0.56
C LEU A 175 -1.85 -10.96 0.24
N SER A 176 -1.20 -12.11 0.04
CA SER A 176 -1.58 -13.37 0.71
C SER A 176 -0.45 -14.08 1.46
N GLU A 177 0.82 -13.89 1.08
CA GLU A 177 1.94 -14.66 1.63
C GLU A 177 2.83 -13.80 2.54
N ASN A 178 3.90 -13.24 1.98
CA ASN A 178 4.97 -12.50 2.66
C ASN A 178 4.69 -10.99 2.80
N LYS A 179 3.42 -10.63 2.63
CA LYS A 179 2.81 -9.31 2.67
C LYS A 179 3.22 -8.42 3.86
N PRO A 180 3.42 -7.11 3.65
CA PRO A 180 3.44 -6.11 4.71
C PRO A 180 2.15 -6.12 5.54
N CYS A 181 0.99 -6.27 4.90
CA CYS A 181 -0.31 -6.27 5.57
C CYS A 181 -1.23 -7.34 5.01
N SER A 182 -2.10 -7.90 5.86
CA SER A 182 -3.17 -8.81 5.44
C SER A 182 -4.40 -8.04 5.03
N ILE A 183 -5.08 -8.48 3.96
CA ILE A 183 -6.40 -7.97 3.59
C ILE A 183 -7.45 -8.77 4.36
N ARG A 184 -8.35 -8.08 5.07
CA ARG A 184 -9.50 -8.69 5.76
C ARG A 184 -10.70 -8.84 4.81
N PRO A 185 -11.70 -9.67 5.14
CA PRO A 185 -12.91 -9.82 4.31
C PRO A 185 -13.68 -8.51 4.05
N ASP A 186 -13.54 -7.51 4.93
CA ASP A 186 -14.12 -6.17 4.79
C ASP A 186 -13.27 -5.21 3.95
N LEU A 187 -12.22 -5.73 3.29
CA LEU A 187 -11.23 -4.99 2.49
C LEU A 187 -10.35 -4.01 3.28
N SER A 188 -10.47 -3.98 4.61
CA SER A 188 -9.50 -3.28 5.46
C SER A 188 -8.18 -4.05 5.51
N THR A 189 -7.10 -3.36 5.87
CA THR A 189 -5.76 -3.98 5.98
C THR A 189 -5.33 -4.10 7.45
N THR A 190 -4.56 -5.14 7.76
CA THR A 190 -3.93 -5.30 9.08
C THR A 190 -2.44 -5.54 8.96
N PHE A 191 -1.69 -4.96 9.89
CA PHE A 191 -0.26 -5.23 10.03
C PHE A 191 0.04 -6.75 10.06
N ASN A 192 1.03 -7.17 9.28
CA ASN A 192 1.60 -8.52 9.36
C ASN A 192 2.95 -8.47 10.10
N ALA A 193 3.05 -9.15 11.24
CA ALA A 193 4.29 -9.23 12.03
C ALA A 193 5.40 -10.07 11.36
N TYR A 194 5.04 -10.90 10.37
CA TYR A 194 5.98 -11.77 9.64
C TYR A 194 6.24 -11.28 8.22
N ALA A 195 6.02 -9.99 7.97
CA ALA A 195 6.24 -9.39 6.66
C ALA A 195 7.73 -9.42 6.28
N TRP A 196 8.02 -9.67 5.01
CA TRP A 196 9.40 -9.68 4.54
C TRP A 196 10.05 -8.29 4.54
N ASN A 197 9.25 -7.22 4.49
CA ASN A 197 9.77 -5.87 4.65
C ASN A 197 10.11 -5.50 6.11
N SER A 198 10.18 -6.48 7.02
CA SER A 198 10.62 -6.20 8.40
C SER A 198 12.10 -5.82 8.50
N ASN A 199 12.96 -6.38 7.62
CA ASN A 199 14.41 -6.13 7.61
C ASN A 199 14.97 -5.99 6.18
N ALA A 200 14.13 -5.60 5.22
CA ALA A 200 14.49 -5.48 3.82
C ALA A 200 13.56 -4.52 3.09
N ASN A 201 14.09 -3.87 2.07
CA ASN A 201 13.33 -3.14 1.07
C ASN A 201 12.86 -4.16 0.02
N VAL A 202 11.56 -4.36 -0.16
CA VAL A 202 11.03 -5.49 -0.96
C VAL A 202 10.24 -4.99 -2.16
N ILE A 203 10.58 -5.51 -3.34
CA ILE A 203 9.91 -5.26 -4.62
C ILE A 203 9.12 -6.52 -4.99
N TRP A 204 7.80 -6.40 -5.13
CA TRP A 204 6.98 -7.43 -5.78
C TRP A 204 6.76 -7.02 -7.23
N LEU A 205 7.35 -7.77 -8.15
CA LEU A 205 7.39 -7.45 -9.58
C LEU A 205 6.40 -8.30 -10.36
N GLU A 206 5.62 -7.68 -11.24
CA GLU A 206 4.79 -8.41 -12.20
C GLU A 206 5.53 -8.63 -13.50
N GLN A 207 5.79 -9.89 -13.81
CA GLN A 207 6.52 -10.34 -14.98
C GLN A 207 6.03 -11.73 -15.40
N PRO A 208 6.17 -12.13 -16.67
CA PRO A 208 6.64 -11.34 -17.83
C PRO A 208 5.60 -10.33 -18.35
N THR A 209 5.84 -9.76 -19.54
CA THR A 209 4.92 -8.86 -20.24
C THR A 209 3.50 -9.42 -20.32
N GLY A 210 2.50 -8.64 -19.88
CA GLY A 210 1.09 -9.05 -19.87
C GLY A 210 0.62 -9.75 -18.59
N VAL A 211 1.50 -9.89 -17.58
CA VAL A 211 1.12 -10.42 -16.25
C VAL A 211 0.57 -9.31 -15.37
N GLY A 212 -0.62 -9.53 -14.82
CA GLY A 212 -1.27 -8.59 -13.90
C GLY A 212 -1.53 -7.24 -14.56
N PHE A 213 -0.85 -6.22 -14.05
CA PHE A 213 -0.85 -4.84 -14.50
C PHE A 213 0.28 -4.55 -15.50
N SER A 214 1.32 -5.39 -15.63
CA SER A 214 2.38 -5.21 -16.63
C SER A 214 1.85 -5.36 -18.05
N PHE A 215 2.24 -4.46 -18.95
CA PHE A 215 1.75 -4.41 -20.32
C PHE A 215 2.87 -4.08 -21.31
N GLY A 216 2.68 -4.48 -22.57
CA GLY A 216 3.62 -4.17 -23.63
C GLY A 216 3.09 -4.47 -25.02
N ALA A 217 3.85 -4.09 -26.05
CA ALA A 217 3.50 -4.36 -27.43
C ALA A 217 3.50 -5.88 -27.73
N PRO A 218 2.74 -6.38 -28.72
CA PRO A 218 2.77 -7.80 -29.08
C PRO A 218 4.15 -8.34 -29.44
N ALA A 219 5.05 -7.48 -29.95
CA ALA A 219 6.44 -7.81 -30.28
C ALA A 219 7.32 -7.98 -29.04
N ASP A 220 6.93 -7.40 -27.90
CA ASP A 220 7.69 -7.43 -26.65
C ASP A 220 7.44 -8.68 -25.81
N LYS A 221 6.54 -9.59 -26.25
CA LYS A 221 6.22 -10.81 -25.50
C LYS A 221 7.46 -11.68 -25.26
N ASP A 222 7.51 -12.26 -24.07
CA ASP A 222 8.57 -13.16 -23.66
C ASP A 222 8.24 -14.62 -23.97
N TYR A 223 9.22 -15.37 -24.47
CA TYR A 223 9.03 -16.75 -24.92
C TYR A 223 9.84 -17.78 -24.14
N ASN A 224 10.79 -17.33 -23.30
CA ASN A 224 11.66 -18.20 -22.51
C ASN A 224 12.31 -17.44 -21.35
N GLU A 225 12.99 -18.18 -20.48
CA GLU A 225 13.67 -17.68 -19.28
C GLU A 225 14.86 -16.76 -19.61
N THR A 226 15.47 -16.88 -20.79
CA THR A 226 16.53 -15.96 -21.23
C THR A 226 15.97 -14.56 -21.43
N ASN A 227 14.79 -14.43 -22.06
CA ASN A 227 14.11 -13.13 -22.18
C ASN A 227 13.73 -12.57 -20.82
N VAL A 228 13.20 -13.40 -19.92
CA VAL A 228 12.82 -12.98 -18.56
C VAL A 228 14.04 -12.48 -17.78
N GLY A 229 15.17 -13.20 -17.84
CA GLY A 229 16.40 -12.80 -17.16
C GLY A 229 16.94 -11.45 -17.65
N GLU A 230 16.91 -11.23 -18.96
CA GLU A 230 17.29 -9.95 -19.57
C GLU A 230 16.34 -8.80 -19.17
N ASN A 231 15.03 -9.02 -19.26
CA ASN A 231 14.05 -7.99 -18.92
C ASN A 231 14.09 -7.60 -17.44
N ILE A 232 14.30 -8.57 -16.54
CA ILE A 232 14.46 -8.27 -15.12
C ILE A 232 15.71 -7.42 -14.88
N TYR A 233 16.81 -7.65 -15.61
CA TYR A 233 17.98 -6.80 -15.54
C TYR A 233 17.65 -5.36 -15.97
N TRP A 234 16.99 -5.17 -17.12
CA TRP A 234 16.62 -3.83 -17.59
C TRP A 234 15.59 -3.14 -16.72
N TYR A 235 14.66 -3.89 -16.14
CA TYR A 235 13.75 -3.41 -15.10
C TYR A 235 14.55 -2.85 -13.91
N LEU A 236 15.52 -3.62 -13.40
CA LEU A 236 16.32 -3.19 -12.25
C LEU A 236 17.18 -1.97 -12.57
N GLN A 237 17.71 -1.86 -13.79
CA GLN A 237 18.43 -0.66 -14.23
C GLN A 237 17.51 0.57 -14.20
N GLY A 238 16.30 0.48 -14.77
CA GLY A 238 15.33 1.57 -14.71
C GLY A 238 14.84 1.87 -13.28
N PHE A 239 14.68 0.84 -12.44
CA PHE A 239 14.36 1.00 -11.03
C PHE A 239 15.45 1.77 -10.28
N LEU A 240 16.72 1.44 -10.47
CA LEU A 240 17.86 2.12 -9.83
C LEU A 240 18.10 3.53 -10.37
N GLN A 241 17.66 3.84 -11.59
CA GLN A 241 17.61 5.22 -12.09
C GLN A 241 16.49 6.01 -11.41
N THR A 242 15.34 5.38 -11.17
CA THR A 242 14.19 5.99 -10.47
C THR A 242 14.46 6.19 -8.98
N TYR A 243 15.18 5.25 -8.36
CA TYR A 243 15.51 5.24 -6.94
C TYR A 243 17.03 5.14 -6.72
N PRO A 244 17.78 6.22 -7.01
CA PRO A 244 19.24 6.22 -6.97
C PRO A 244 19.82 5.90 -5.59
N GLN A 245 19.07 6.12 -4.50
CA GLN A 245 19.48 5.78 -3.13
C GLN A 245 19.67 4.28 -2.87
N TYR A 246 19.20 3.40 -3.77
CA TYR A 246 19.44 1.95 -3.69
C TYR A 246 20.60 1.48 -4.58
N GLN A 247 21.28 2.36 -5.30
CA GLN A 247 22.48 1.97 -6.07
C GLN A 247 23.57 1.46 -5.13
N GLY A 248 24.18 0.33 -5.49
CA GLY A 248 25.17 -0.36 -4.65
C GLY A 248 24.58 -1.12 -3.44
N ARG A 249 23.27 -1.05 -3.19
CA ARG A 249 22.61 -1.80 -2.13
C ARG A 249 22.78 -3.30 -2.32
N GLU A 250 23.07 -4.03 -1.25
CA GLU A 250 23.02 -5.50 -1.28
C GLU A 250 21.68 -5.97 -1.85
N PHE A 251 21.75 -6.78 -2.90
CA PHE A 251 20.58 -7.18 -3.67
C PHE A 251 20.40 -8.69 -3.67
N PHE A 252 19.15 -9.14 -3.46
CA PHE A 252 18.77 -10.53 -3.48
C PHE A 252 17.59 -10.76 -4.42
N VAL A 253 17.67 -11.80 -5.25
CA VAL A 253 16.55 -12.25 -6.08
C VAL A 253 15.89 -13.45 -5.41
N THR A 254 14.58 -13.35 -5.19
CA THR A 254 13.81 -14.37 -4.49
C THR A 254 12.54 -14.71 -5.27
N GLY A 255 12.00 -15.89 -5.02
CA GLY A 255 10.77 -16.31 -5.67
C GLY A 255 10.37 -17.73 -5.32
N GLU A 256 9.25 -18.16 -5.85
CA GLU A 256 8.67 -19.46 -5.52
C GLU A 256 8.09 -20.21 -6.73
N ARG A 257 7.89 -21.52 -6.62
CA ARG A 257 7.36 -22.40 -7.69
C ARG A 257 8.12 -22.26 -9.02
N TYR A 258 7.51 -21.72 -10.08
CA TYR A 258 8.20 -21.44 -11.35
C TYR A 258 9.25 -20.31 -11.22
N GLY A 259 9.24 -19.58 -10.10
CA GLY A 259 10.39 -18.81 -9.64
C GLY A 259 11.68 -19.63 -9.54
N GLY A 260 11.60 -20.96 -9.44
CA GLY A 260 12.76 -21.85 -9.59
C GLY A 260 13.45 -21.79 -10.96
N TYR A 261 12.78 -21.29 -12.00
CA TYR A 261 13.38 -20.94 -13.29
C TYR A 261 13.76 -19.46 -13.36
N TYR A 262 12.86 -18.57 -12.94
CA TYR A 262 13.06 -17.12 -13.06
C TYR A 262 14.21 -16.60 -12.20
N VAL A 263 14.30 -17.06 -10.96
CA VAL A 263 15.30 -16.57 -10.00
C VAL A 263 16.72 -16.90 -10.47
N PRO A 264 17.06 -18.16 -10.87
CA PRO A 264 18.38 -18.43 -11.45
C PRO A 264 18.64 -17.70 -12.77
N ALA A 265 17.64 -17.58 -13.65
CA ALA A 265 17.81 -16.89 -14.93
C ALA A 265 18.15 -15.41 -14.73
N ALA A 266 17.41 -14.70 -13.87
CA ALA A 266 17.67 -13.32 -13.51
C ALA A 266 19.03 -13.14 -12.83
N ALA A 267 19.33 -13.96 -11.80
CA ALA A 267 20.59 -13.88 -11.08
C ALA A 267 21.80 -14.13 -12.00
N HIS A 268 21.71 -15.12 -12.90
CA HIS A 268 22.76 -15.42 -13.87
C HIS A 268 22.95 -14.29 -14.89
N TYR A 269 21.88 -13.69 -15.40
CA TYR A 269 21.96 -12.57 -16.34
C TYR A 269 22.63 -11.36 -15.67
N ILE A 270 22.18 -10.98 -14.45
CA ILE A 270 22.78 -9.88 -13.67
C ILE A 270 24.28 -10.13 -13.44
N TRP A 271 24.64 -11.33 -12.98
CA TRP A 271 26.04 -11.71 -12.76
C TRP A 271 26.88 -11.59 -14.04
N SER A 272 26.34 -12.05 -15.18
CA SER A 272 27.02 -11.99 -16.47
C SER A 272 27.25 -10.55 -16.92
N MET A 273 26.25 -9.68 -16.78
CA MET A 273 26.36 -8.26 -17.11
C MET A 273 27.36 -7.53 -16.20
N ASN A 274 27.35 -7.84 -14.90
CA ASN A 274 28.34 -7.31 -13.95
C ASN A 274 29.78 -7.70 -14.33
N LYS A 275 30.00 -8.89 -14.91
CA LYS A 275 31.31 -9.36 -15.37
C LYS A 275 31.74 -8.75 -16.71
N ALA A 276 30.80 -8.46 -17.59
CA ALA A 276 31.08 -7.97 -18.94
C ALA A 276 31.70 -6.56 -19.00
N SER A 277 31.80 -5.83 -17.88
CA SER A 277 32.52 -4.55 -17.74
C SER A 277 32.05 -3.41 -18.67
N GLN A 278 30.85 -3.52 -19.26
CA GLN A 278 30.18 -2.43 -20.01
C GLN A 278 29.32 -1.55 -19.08
N LEU A 279 29.79 -1.33 -17.86
CA LEU A 279 29.08 -0.58 -16.84
C LEU A 279 29.53 0.88 -16.91
N ASP A 280 28.57 1.79 -17.00
CA ASP A 280 28.77 3.23 -16.95
C ASP A 280 27.79 3.85 -15.94
N ASP A 281 27.86 5.15 -15.72
CA ASP A 281 26.99 5.86 -14.78
C ASP A 281 25.49 5.68 -15.09
N LYS A 282 25.13 5.26 -16.32
CA LYS A 282 23.74 5.01 -16.72
C LYS A 282 23.28 3.59 -16.41
N ASN A 283 24.20 2.65 -16.29
CA ASN A 283 23.92 1.24 -15.98
C ASN A 283 24.80 0.80 -14.80
N PRO A 284 24.48 1.22 -13.57
CA PRO A 284 25.26 0.87 -12.40
C PRO A 284 25.31 -0.64 -12.16
N ILE A 285 26.37 -1.07 -11.47
CA ILE A 285 26.48 -2.43 -10.96
C ILE A 285 25.31 -2.72 -10.02
N ILE A 286 24.61 -3.83 -10.29
CA ILE A 286 23.63 -4.38 -9.35
C ILE A 286 24.40 -5.28 -8.38
N ASN A 287 24.48 -4.89 -7.12
CA ASN A 287 25.27 -5.58 -6.09
C ASN A 287 24.59 -6.89 -5.62
N LEU A 288 24.49 -7.87 -6.53
CA LEU A 288 23.89 -9.18 -6.31
C LEU A 288 24.68 -9.98 -5.27
N GLN A 289 24.08 -10.21 -4.11
CA GLN A 289 24.67 -10.96 -2.98
C GLN A 289 24.15 -12.39 -2.88
N GLY A 290 22.95 -12.66 -3.38
CA GLY A 290 22.40 -14.01 -3.33
C GLY A 290 21.06 -14.17 -4.00
N MET A 291 20.58 -15.41 -3.97
CA MET A 291 19.25 -15.78 -4.44
C MET A 291 18.59 -16.79 -3.51
N ALA A 292 17.25 -16.79 -3.45
CA ALA A 292 16.48 -17.75 -2.67
C ALA A 292 15.28 -18.28 -3.46
N ILE A 293 15.01 -19.58 -3.37
CA ILE A 293 13.94 -20.25 -4.11
C ILE A 293 13.08 -21.05 -3.13
N GLY A 294 11.83 -20.64 -2.97
CA GLY A 294 10.82 -21.36 -2.18
C GLY A 294 10.09 -22.41 -3.03
N ASN A 295 10.13 -23.68 -2.64
CA ASN A 295 9.35 -24.75 -3.26
C ASN A 295 9.43 -24.77 -4.82
N GLY A 296 10.60 -24.48 -5.37
CA GLY A 296 10.76 -24.21 -6.80
C GLY A 296 10.88 -25.44 -7.69
N LEU A 297 10.35 -25.35 -8.92
CA LEU A 297 10.69 -26.24 -10.02
C LEU A 297 11.90 -25.65 -10.76
N THR A 298 13.01 -26.38 -10.78
CA THR A 298 14.31 -25.93 -11.32
C THR A 298 14.88 -26.95 -12.31
N ASN A 299 14.82 -28.24 -11.96
CA ASN A 299 15.21 -29.33 -12.85
C ASN A 299 14.16 -30.44 -12.81
N PRO A 300 13.20 -30.45 -13.76
CA PRO A 300 12.11 -31.42 -13.77
C PRO A 300 12.59 -32.85 -13.89
N VAL A 301 13.69 -33.10 -14.63
CA VAL A 301 14.25 -34.45 -14.80
C VAL A 301 14.68 -35.02 -13.46
N ILE A 302 15.34 -34.21 -12.63
CA ILE A 302 15.77 -34.63 -11.29
C ILE A 302 14.57 -34.67 -10.33
N GLN A 303 13.75 -33.62 -10.33
CA GLN A 303 12.69 -33.46 -9.32
C GLN A 303 11.49 -34.39 -9.53
N ALA A 304 11.24 -34.84 -10.76
CA ALA A 304 10.18 -35.79 -11.07
C ALA A 304 10.64 -37.25 -11.10
N SER A 305 11.95 -37.52 -10.97
CA SER A 305 12.49 -38.89 -10.98
C SER A 305 12.63 -39.52 -9.58
N ILE A 306 12.37 -38.75 -8.51
CA ILE A 306 12.36 -39.23 -7.13
C ILE A 306 10.92 -39.67 -6.79
N ASN A 307 10.65 -40.97 -6.92
CA ASN A 307 9.45 -41.65 -6.42
C ASN A 307 9.65 -42.13 -4.98
#